data_AF-K7PRN4-F1
#
_entry.id   AF-K7PRN4-F1
#
_cell.length_a   1.000
_cell.length_b   1.000
_cell.length_c   1.000
_cell.angle_alpha   90.00
_cell.angle_beta   90.00
_cell.angle_gamma   90.00
#
_symmetry.space_group_name_H-M   'P 1'
#
loop_
_entity.id
_entity.type
_entity.pdbx_description
1 polymer ?
#
loop_
_entity_poly.entity_id
_entity_poly.type
_entity_poly.pdbx_seq_one_letter_code
_entity_poly.pdbx_strand_id
1 'polypeptide(L)'
;FHRKMVHSALCMFGEGTVAIEQIISREAASLCQTLTSFQTIPLDMAPELMRAVTNVVCSLCFNTRYKREDAEFKTMLKYSKGIVDTVAKDSLVDIFPWLQIFPNKDLDILKQSVAARDQLLQKKIKEHKDAFCDETVKDLLDALLKAKLSMENNNSNVSQDVGLTEDHILMTVGDIFGAGVETTSTVLKWAVA
;
A
#
# COMPACT_ATOMS: atom_id res chain seq x y z
N PHE A 1 5.73 -0.39 -18.36
CA PHE A 1 6.76 -1.22 -17.74
C PHE A 1 6.38 -1.64 -16.31
N HIS A 2 6.17 -0.70 -15.38
CA HIS A 2 5.73 -0.96 -13.99
C HIS A 2 4.51 -1.88 -13.86
N ARG A 3 3.44 -1.69 -14.66
CA ARG A 3 2.29 -2.62 -14.69
C ARG A 3 2.68 -4.08 -14.94
N LYS A 4 3.61 -4.33 -15.87
CA LYS A 4 4.10 -5.68 -16.16
C LYS A 4 4.88 -6.22 -14.96
N MET A 5 5.68 -5.39 -14.30
CA MET A 5 6.42 -5.79 -13.11
C MET A 5 5.51 -6.12 -11.94
N VAL A 6 4.50 -5.30 -11.65
CA VAL A 6 3.52 -5.58 -10.60
C VAL A 6 2.81 -6.89 -10.90
N HIS A 7 2.32 -7.07 -12.12
CA HIS A 7 1.68 -8.31 -12.53
C HIS A 7 2.64 -9.50 -12.40
N SER A 8 3.87 -9.37 -12.88
CA SER A 8 4.89 -10.40 -12.76
C SER A 8 5.22 -10.70 -11.30
N ALA A 9 5.34 -9.71 -10.43
CA ALA A 9 5.58 -9.89 -9.01
C ALA A 9 4.43 -10.65 -8.36
N LEU A 10 3.17 -10.23 -8.60
CA LEU A 10 1.97 -10.95 -8.15
C LEU A 10 1.95 -12.40 -8.65
N CYS A 11 2.40 -12.67 -9.88
CA CYS A 11 2.57 -14.03 -10.39
C CYS A 11 3.78 -14.77 -9.79
N MET A 12 4.86 -14.06 -9.45
CA MET A 12 6.12 -14.59 -8.88
C MET A 12 6.00 -14.96 -7.40
N PHE A 13 4.96 -14.50 -6.70
CA PHE A 13 4.55 -15.08 -5.42
C PHE A 13 4.18 -16.59 -5.51
N GLY A 14 4.40 -17.23 -6.67
CA GLY A 14 4.48 -18.66 -6.89
C GLY A 14 3.17 -19.20 -7.39
N GLU A 15 3.14 -19.84 -8.57
CA GLU A 15 1.89 -20.39 -9.18
C GLU A 15 0.65 -19.47 -9.01
N GLY A 16 0.87 -18.14 -8.96
CA GLY A 16 -0.08 -17.02 -8.86
C GLY A 16 -1.11 -16.98 -7.72
N THR A 17 -1.78 -18.09 -7.41
CA THR A 17 -3.02 -18.11 -6.63
C THR A 17 -2.85 -18.70 -5.23
N VAL A 18 -2.01 -19.72 -5.07
CA VAL A 18 -1.94 -20.50 -3.80
C VAL A 18 -1.33 -19.68 -2.65
N ALA A 19 -0.28 -18.90 -2.91
CA ALA A 19 0.35 -18.09 -1.86
C ALA A 19 -0.53 -16.90 -1.44
N ILE A 20 -1.19 -16.24 -2.40
CA ILE A 20 -2.12 -15.15 -2.11
C ILE A 20 -3.33 -15.69 -1.34
N GLU A 21 -3.87 -16.83 -1.75
CA GLU A 21 -4.97 -17.51 -1.04
C GLU A 21 -4.59 -17.84 0.40
N GLN A 22 -3.37 -18.32 0.66
CA GLN A 22 -2.89 -18.58 2.02
C GLN A 22 -2.83 -17.30 2.86
N ILE A 23 -2.36 -16.19 2.30
CA ILE A 23 -2.32 -14.88 2.98
C ILE A 23 -3.74 -14.42 3.30
N ILE A 24 -4.65 -14.44 2.31
CA ILE A 24 -6.05 -14.06 2.47
C ILE A 24 -6.72 -14.92 3.54
N SER A 25 -6.57 -16.25 3.44
CA SER A 25 -7.16 -17.21 4.38
C SER A 25 -6.64 -17.00 5.80
N ARG A 26 -5.35 -16.69 5.96
CA ARG A 26 -4.75 -16.38 7.27
C ARG A 26 -5.37 -15.13 7.90
N GLU A 27 -5.46 -14.03 7.14
CA GLU A 27 -6.03 -12.78 7.67
C GLU A 27 -7.54 -12.90 7.89
N ALA A 28 -8.25 -13.64 7.04
CA ALA A 28 -9.67 -13.97 7.23
C ALA A 28 -9.88 -14.82 8.50
N ALA A 29 -9.05 -15.85 8.73
CA ALA A 29 -9.10 -16.64 9.95
C ALA A 29 -8.83 -15.78 11.20
N SER A 30 -7.87 -14.86 11.13
CA SER A 30 -7.60 -13.91 12.23
C SER A 30 -8.77 -12.97 12.49
N LEU A 31 -9.44 -12.50 11.44
CA LEU A 31 -10.66 -11.70 11.56
C LEU A 31 -11.79 -12.51 12.21
N CYS A 32 -12.07 -13.72 11.73
CA CYS A 32 -13.09 -14.60 12.30
C CYS A 32 -12.83 -14.88 13.79
N GLN A 33 -11.58 -15.17 14.16
CA GLN A 33 -11.21 -15.36 15.57
C GLN A 33 -11.50 -14.12 16.41
N THR A 34 -11.21 -12.93 15.87
CA THR A 34 -11.53 -11.66 16.52
C THR A 34 -13.04 -11.51 16.69
N LEU A 35 -13.83 -11.74 15.64
CA LEU A 35 -15.29 -11.62 15.71
C LEU A 35 -15.91 -12.59 16.73
N THR A 36 -15.46 -13.84 16.77
CA THR A 36 -15.92 -14.82 17.77
C THR A 36 -15.61 -14.38 19.20
N SER A 37 -14.48 -13.70 19.44
CA SER A 37 -14.14 -13.18 20.78
C SER A 37 -15.06 -12.04 21.25
N PHE A 38 -15.78 -11.37 20.34
CA PHE A 38 -16.72 -10.28 20.62
C PHE A 38 -18.18 -10.67 20.41
N GLN A 39 -18.52 -11.97 20.34
CA GLN A 39 -19.87 -12.45 20.01
C GLN A 39 -21.00 -11.87 20.88
N THR A 40 -20.69 -11.45 22.11
CA THR A 40 -21.67 -10.91 23.08
C THR A 40 -21.61 -9.38 23.23
N ILE A 41 -20.71 -8.70 22.53
CA ILE A 41 -20.46 -7.25 22.68
C ILE A 41 -20.60 -6.57 21.30
N PRO A 42 -21.31 -5.42 21.21
CA PRO A 42 -21.34 -4.63 19.98
C PRO A 42 -19.91 -4.26 19.54
N LEU A 43 -19.56 -4.63 18.31
CA LEU A 43 -18.25 -4.37 17.71
C LEU A 43 -18.44 -3.62 16.39
N ASP A 44 -17.72 -2.50 16.23
CA ASP A 44 -17.58 -1.88 14.92
C ASP A 44 -16.68 -2.75 14.03
N MET A 45 -17.27 -3.34 12.98
CA MET A 45 -16.57 -4.23 12.05
C MET A 45 -15.71 -3.48 11.05
N ALA A 46 -15.98 -2.19 10.80
CA ALA A 46 -15.27 -1.40 9.79
C ALA A 46 -13.74 -1.35 10.01
N PRO A 47 -13.21 -1.07 11.23
CA PRO A 47 -11.76 -1.06 11.47
C PRO A 47 -11.15 -2.47 11.40
N GLU A 48 -11.87 -3.51 11.80
CA GLU A 48 -11.36 -4.90 11.78
C GLU A 48 -11.27 -5.45 10.35
N LEU A 49 -12.29 -5.19 9.52
CA LEU A 49 -12.27 -5.52 8.09
C LEU A 49 -11.14 -4.78 7.38
N MET A 50 -11.01 -3.48 7.63
CA MET A 50 -9.97 -2.66 7.04
C MET A 50 -8.57 -3.16 7.43
N ARG A 51 -8.36 -3.53 8.71
CA ARG A 51 -7.11 -4.12 9.16
C ARG A 51 -6.80 -5.45 8.46
N ALA A 52 -7.77 -6.33 8.30
CA ALA A 52 -7.58 -7.60 7.62
C ALA A 52 -7.16 -7.39 6.16
N VAL A 53 -7.85 -6.52 5.43
CA VAL A 53 -7.49 -6.14 4.04
C VAL A 53 -6.09 -5.52 4.00
N THR A 54 -5.79 -4.56 4.88
CA THR A 54 -4.47 -3.94 4.94
C THR A 54 -3.38 -4.95 5.21
N ASN A 55 -3.59 -5.94 6.07
CA ASN A 55 -2.59 -6.97 6.32
C ASN A 55 -2.35 -7.88 5.12
N VAL A 56 -3.38 -8.18 4.31
CA VAL A 56 -3.21 -8.91 3.05
C VAL A 56 -2.29 -8.10 2.12
N VAL A 57 -2.63 -6.84 1.88
CA VAL A 57 -1.88 -5.98 0.96
C VAL A 57 -0.46 -5.68 1.50
N CYS A 58 -0.32 -5.50 2.81
CA CYS A 58 0.98 -5.28 3.48
C CYS A 58 1.87 -6.52 3.39
N SER A 59 1.31 -7.72 3.49
CA SER A 59 2.05 -8.97 3.27
C SER A 59 2.54 -9.07 1.81
N LEU A 60 1.73 -8.64 0.85
CA LEU A 60 2.09 -8.62 -0.57
C LEU A 60 3.11 -7.52 -0.93
N CYS A 61 3.05 -6.37 -0.26
CA CYS A 61 3.92 -5.24 -0.60
C CYS A 61 5.25 -5.26 0.15
N PHE A 62 5.24 -5.72 1.40
CA PHE A 62 6.33 -5.51 2.36
C PHE A 62 6.60 -6.72 3.26
N ASN A 63 5.95 -7.87 3.00
CA ASN A 63 6.02 -9.08 3.83
C ASN A 63 5.84 -8.81 5.35
N THR A 64 5.02 -7.82 5.71
CA THR A 64 4.76 -7.42 7.09
C THR A 64 3.27 -7.41 7.40
N ARG A 65 2.95 -7.38 8.70
CA ARG A 65 1.57 -7.35 9.19
C ARG A 65 1.43 -6.43 10.40
N TYR A 66 0.29 -5.77 10.49
CA TYR A 66 -0.07 -4.95 11.64
C TYR A 66 -0.83 -5.76 12.68
N LYS A 67 -0.51 -5.48 13.95
CA LYS A 67 -1.28 -6.00 15.09
C LYS A 67 -2.51 -5.13 15.31
N ARG A 68 -3.45 -5.64 16.12
CA ARG A 68 -4.55 -4.80 16.61
C ARG A 68 -3.97 -3.65 17.43
N GLU A 69 -4.54 -2.45 17.30
CA GLU A 69 -4.09 -1.22 17.96
C GLU A 69 -2.70 -0.71 17.56
N ASP A 70 -2.12 -1.20 16.46
CA ASP A 70 -0.82 -0.74 15.96
C ASP A 70 -0.85 0.76 15.60
N ALA A 71 0.14 1.51 16.11
CA ALA A 71 0.23 2.95 15.91
C ALA A 71 0.57 3.34 14.46
N GLU A 72 1.37 2.53 13.77
CA GLU A 72 1.71 2.73 12.36
C GLU A 72 0.46 2.51 11.49
N PHE A 73 -0.35 1.49 11.82
CA PHE A 73 -1.64 1.25 11.16
C PHE A 73 -2.62 2.42 11.34
N LYS A 74 -2.78 2.94 12.57
CA LYS A 74 -3.65 4.12 12.81
C LYS A 74 -3.19 5.35 12.03
N THR A 75 -1.87 5.55 11.94
CA THR A 75 -1.28 6.63 11.14
C THR A 75 -1.60 6.44 9.65
N MET A 76 -1.53 5.19 9.17
CA MET A 76 -1.90 4.82 7.82
C MET A 76 -3.35 5.14 7.48
N LEU A 77 -4.28 4.75 8.36
CA LEU A 77 -5.69 5.08 8.19
C LEU A 77 -5.93 6.59 8.14
N LYS A 78 -5.23 7.35 8.99
CA LYS A 78 -5.38 8.80 9.07
C LYS A 78 -4.96 9.49 7.79
N TYR A 79 -3.77 9.18 7.25
CA TYR A 79 -3.34 9.81 6.00
C TYR A 79 -4.16 9.31 4.81
N SER A 80 -4.58 8.04 4.79
CA SER A 80 -5.36 7.49 3.67
C SER A 80 -6.70 8.21 3.55
N LYS A 81 -7.39 8.36 4.70
CA LYS A 81 -8.61 9.17 4.77
C LYS A 81 -8.37 10.63 4.35
N GLY A 82 -7.27 11.24 4.79
CA GLY A 82 -6.92 12.61 4.40
C GLY A 82 -6.73 12.76 2.90
N ILE A 83 -6.11 11.78 2.23
CA ILE A 83 -5.94 11.76 0.77
C ILE A 83 -7.30 11.57 0.08
N VAL A 84 -8.08 10.56 0.47
CA VAL A 84 -9.38 10.27 -0.16
C VAL A 84 -10.34 11.46 -0.03
N ASP A 85 -10.45 12.03 1.18
CA ASP A 85 -11.36 13.15 1.45
C ASP A 85 -10.97 14.44 0.70
N THR A 86 -9.72 14.58 0.26
CA THR A 86 -9.23 15.78 -0.43
C THR A 86 -9.13 15.60 -1.95
N VAL A 87 -8.76 14.42 -2.43
CA VAL A 87 -8.65 14.09 -3.87
C VAL A 87 -10.01 13.81 -4.50
N ALA A 88 -10.96 13.24 -3.75
CA ALA A 88 -12.29 12.93 -4.27
C ALA A 88 -13.20 14.15 -4.39
N LYS A 89 -12.78 15.32 -3.89
CA LYS A 89 -13.53 16.56 -4.04
C LYS A 89 -13.14 17.22 -5.36
N ASP A 90 -14.12 17.64 -6.16
CA ASP A 90 -13.89 18.51 -7.31
C ASP A 90 -13.34 19.87 -6.84
N SER A 91 -12.01 19.97 -6.71
CA SER A 91 -11.36 21.17 -6.20
C SER A 91 -11.20 22.19 -7.31
N LEU A 92 -11.50 23.46 -7.02
CA LEU A 92 -11.26 24.56 -7.95
C LEU A 92 -9.77 24.67 -8.34
N VAL A 93 -8.86 24.17 -7.52
CA VAL A 93 -7.43 24.14 -7.83
C VAL A 93 -7.11 23.19 -8.99
N ASP A 94 -7.89 22.12 -9.16
CA ASP A 94 -7.70 21.15 -10.26
C ASP A 94 -8.14 21.76 -11.60
N ILE A 95 -9.12 22.66 -11.57
CA ILE A 95 -9.63 23.40 -12.74
C ILE A 95 -8.76 24.65 -13.01
N PHE A 96 -8.33 25.33 -11.94
CA PHE A 96 -7.61 26.59 -11.97
C PHE A 96 -6.32 26.50 -11.12
N PRO A 97 -5.21 26.00 -11.69
CA PRO A 97 -3.97 25.76 -10.94
C PRO A 97 -3.38 27.01 -10.26
N TRP A 98 -3.66 28.20 -10.76
CA TRP A 98 -3.21 29.46 -10.17
C TRP A 98 -3.87 29.75 -8.79
N LEU A 99 -4.97 29.08 -8.44
CA LEU A 99 -5.60 29.19 -7.13
C LEU A 99 -4.74 28.60 -5.99
N GLN A 100 -3.64 27.91 -6.30
CA GLN A 100 -2.65 27.45 -5.31
C GLN A 100 -1.98 28.58 -4.53
N ILE A 101 -2.05 29.82 -5.02
CA ILE A 101 -1.48 31.01 -4.37
C ILE A 101 -2.31 31.39 -3.12
N PHE A 102 -3.59 31.02 -3.09
CA PHE A 102 -4.47 31.30 -1.95
C PHE A 102 -4.41 30.18 -0.90
N PRO A 103 -4.65 30.50 0.38
CA PRO A 103 -4.74 29.50 1.43
C PRO A 103 -5.83 28.49 1.12
N ASN A 104 -5.46 27.21 0.97
CA ASN A 104 -6.40 26.13 0.71
C ASN A 104 -6.17 25.01 1.72
N LYS A 105 -7.14 24.87 2.64
CA LYS A 105 -7.08 23.87 3.71
C LYS A 105 -7.06 22.44 3.18
N ASP A 106 -7.79 22.16 2.10
CA ASP A 106 -7.83 20.82 1.50
C ASP A 106 -6.46 20.48 0.87
N LEU A 107 -5.79 21.45 0.22
CA LEU A 107 -4.41 21.26 -0.25
C LEU A 107 -3.42 21.03 0.90
N ASP A 108 -3.58 21.75 2.01
CA ASP A 108 -2.70 21.59 3.17
C ASP A 108 -2.87 20.19 3.81
N ILE A 109 -4.10 19.72 3.95
CA ILE A 109 -4.40 18.35 4.42
C ILE A 109 -3.83 17.32 3.46
N LEU A 110 -4.00 17.50 2.15
CA LEU A 110 -3.46 16.60 1.13
C LEU A 110 -1.93 16.53 1.22
N LYS A 111 -1.24 17.68 1.26
CA LYS A 111 0.23 17.75 1.39
C LYS A 111 0.72 17.06 2.65
N GLN A 112 0.08 17.28 3.80
CA GLN A 112 0.44 16.61 5.06
C GLN A 112 0.22 15.10 4.99
N SER A 113 -0.87 14.66 4.37
CA SER A 113 -1.20 13.24 4.23
C SER A 113 -0.24 12.53 3.27
N VAL A 114 0.09 13.16 2.15
CA VAL A 114 1.10 12.69 1.19
C VAL A 114 2.48 12.61 1.85
N ALA A 115 2.89 13.62 2.62
CA ALA A 115 4.16 13.60 3.34
C ALA A 115 4.24 12.44 4.37
N ALA A 116 3.15 12.19 5.10
CA ALA A 116 3.08 11.07 6.05
C ALA A 116 3.15 9.70 5.35
N ARG A 117 2.48 9.55 4.19
CA ARG A 117 2.58 8.36 3.34
C ARG A 117 4.02 8.16 2.86
N ASP A 118 4.65 9.21 2.32
CA ASP A 118 5.99 9.12 1.74
C ASP A 118 7.03 8.77 2.80
N GLN A 119 6.91 9.34 4.00
CA GLN A 119 7.78 8.99 5.13
C GLN A 119 7.66 7.49 5.49
N LEU A 120 6.44 6.95 5.52
CA LEU A 120 6.22 5.53 5.80
C LEU A 120 6.81 4.64 4.70
N LEU A 121 6.56 4.97 3.42
CA LEU A 121 7.07 4.19 2.29
C LEU A 121 8.60 4.24 2.21
N GLN A 122 9.21 5.40 2.44
CA GLN A 122 10.66 5.54 2.51
C GLN A 122 11.27 4.70 3.63
N LYS A 123 10.63 4.67 4.81
CA LYS A 123 11.04 3.79 5.92
C LYS A 123 11.00 2.32 5.48
N LYS A 124 9.91 1.85 4.85
CA LYS A 124 9.78 0.47 4.37
C LYS A 124 10.83 0.13 3.30
N ILE A 125 11.07 1.02 2.35
CA ILE A 125 12.11 0.86 1.32
C ILE A 125 13.48 0.71 1.96
N LYS A 126 13.81 1.57 2.93
CA LYS A 126 15.09 1.49 3.63
C LYS A 126 15.25 0.16 4.37
N GLU A 127 14.23 -0.25 5.13
CA GLU A 127 14.22 -1.54 5.84
C GLU A 127 14.42 -2.73 4.88
N HIS A 128 13.80 -2.70 3.70
CA HIS A 128 13.95 -3.75 2.70
C HIS A 128 15.34 -3.72 2.05
N LYS A 129 15.88 -2.55 1.74
CA LYS A 129 17.24 -2.41 1.22
C LYS A 129 18.29 -2.96 2.19
N ASP A 130 18.14 -2.65 3.48
CA ASP A 130 19.07 -3.11 4.52
C ASP A 130 18.99 -4.64 4.71
N ALA A 131 17.81 -5.25 4.49
CA ALA A 131 17.56 -6.68 4.60
C ALA A 131 17.62 -7.43 3.25
N PHE A 132 17.95 -6.74 2.16
CA PHE A 132 17.80 -7.26 0.80
C PHE A 132 18.78 -8.41 0.55
N CYS A 133 18.27 -9.50 -0.02
CA CYS A 133 19.06 -10.66 -0.42
C CYS A 133 18.67 -11.07 -1.84
N ASP A 134 19.64 -11.06 -2.77
CA ASP A 134 19.38 -11.32 -4.20
C ASP A 134 18.86 -12.75 -4.47
N GLU A 135 19.10 -13.68 -3.56
CA GLU A 135 18.67 -15.08 -3.67
C GLU A 135 17.17 -15.27 -3.42
N THR A 136 16.50 -14.35 -2.71
CA THR A 136 15.09 -14.52 -2.31
C THR A 136 14.27 -13.27 -2.59
N VAL A 137 13.24 -13.37 -3.43
CA VAL A 137 12.23 -12.32 -3.62
C VAL A 137 11.05 -12.65 -2.73
N LYS A 138 10.85 -11.89 -1.65
CA LYS A 138 9.82 -12.18 -0.65
C LYS A 138 8.55 -11.39 -0.86
N ASP A 139 8.67 -10.21 -1.48
CA ASP A 139 7.53 -9.35 -1.75
C ASP A 139 7.64 -8.51 -3.04
N LEU A 140 6.61 -7.71 -3.33
CA LEU A 140 6.60 -6.80 -4.47
C LEU A 140 7.77 -5.81 -4.41
N LEU A 141 8.12 -5.30 -3.23
CA LEU A 141 9.19 -4.33 -3.07
C LEU A 141 10.55 -4.98 -3.37
N ASP A 142 10.81 -6.19 -2.87
CA ASP A 142 11.99 -6.98 -3.24
C ASP A 142 12.06 -7.21 -4.76
N ALA A 143 10.92 -7.53 -5.40
CA ALA A 143 10.86 -7.75 -6.85
C ALA A 143 11.23 -6.49 -7.65
N LEU A 144 10.75 -5.33 -7.21
CA LEU A 144 11.08 -4.03 -7.83
C LEU A 144 12.54 -3.64 -7.59
N LEU A 145 13.07 -3.86 -6.37
CA LEU A 145 14.47 -3.60 -6.04
C LEU A 145 15.42 -4.50 -6.85
N LYS A 146 15.11 -5.79 -6.97
CA LYS A 146 15.89 -6.74 -7.79
C LYS A 146 15.92 -6.33 -9.26
N ALA A 147 14.78 -5.91 -9.79
CA ALA A 147 14.71 -5.44 -11.17
C ALA A 147 15.52 -4.15 -11.38
N LYS A 148 15.52 -3.22 -10.42
CA LYS A 148 16.39 -2.03 -10.47
C LYS A 148 17.87 -2.43 -10.50
N LEU A 149 18.30 -3.28 -9.57
CA LEU A 149 19.70 -3.73 -9.48
C LEU A 149 20.17 -4.47 -10.73
N SER A 150 19.33 -5.35 -11.30
CA SER A 150 19.67 -6.07 -12.52
C SER A 150 19.86 -5.16 -13.74
N MET A 151 19.16 -4.02 -13.78
CA MET A 151 19.33 -3.02 -14.83
C MET A 151 20.56 -2.12 -14.62
N GLU A 152 20.90 -1.80 -13.37
CA GLU A 152 22.12 -1.06 -13.02
C GLU A 152 23.37 -1.88 -13.33
N ASN A 153 23.39 -3.17 -13.01
CA ASN A 153 24.53 -4.06 -13.27
C ASN A 153 24.82 -4.31 -14.76
N ASN A 154 23.82 -4.16 -15.64
CA ASN A 154 23.99 -4.38 -17.08
C ASN A 154 24.60 -3.17 -17.82
N ASN A 155 25.07 -2.13 -17.11
CA ASN A 155 25.75 -0.94 -17.67
C ASN A 155 24.98 -0.25 -18.81
N SER A 156 23.68 -0.49 -18.88
CA SER A 156 22.79 0.14 -19.83
C SER A 156 22.21 1.38 -19.14
N ASN A 157 22.42 2.57 -19.68
CA ASN A 157 21.73 3.82 -19.26
C ASN A 157 20.18 3.74 -19.37
N VAL A 158 19.64 2.56 -19.59
CA VAL A 158 18.24 2.17 -19.77
C VAL A 158 17.46 2.25 -18.45
N SER A 159 18.10 2.21 -17.28
CA SER A 159 17.39 2.38 -15.99
C SER A 159 16.69 3.75 -15.88
N GLN A 160 17.28 4.79 -16.47
CA GLN A 160 16.70 6.12 -16.55
C GLN A 160 15.63 6.22 -17.66
N ASP A 161 15.83 5.51 -18.77
CA ASP A 161 14.94 5.50 -19.95
C ASP A 161 13.65 4.68 -19.71
N VAL A 162 13.69 3.70 -18.80
CA VAL A 162 12.55 2.85 -18.42
C VAL A 162 11.83 3.36 -17.16
N GLY A 163 12.36 4.40 -16.51
CA GLY A 163 11.77 5.04 -15.34
C GLY A 163 11.78 4.13 -14.10
N LEU A 164 12.94 3.58 -13.74
CA LEU A 164 13.12 2.70 -12.56
C LEU A 164 13.88 3.40 -11.42
N THR A 165 13.62 4.69 -11.23
CA THR A 165 14.19 5.42 -10.07
C THR A 165 13.53 4.95 -8.78
N GLU A 166 14.14 5.31 -7.65
CA GLU A 166 13.56 5.01 -6.33
C GLU A 166 12.16 5.63 -6.16
N ASP A 167 11.95 6.83 -6.69
CA ASP A 167 10.63 7.47 -6.69
C ASP A 167 9.59 6.65 -7.45
N HIS A 168 9.96 6.05 -8.58
CA HIS A 168 9.04 5.20 -9.34
C HIS A 168 8.68 3.93 -8.58
N ILE A 169 9.64 3.33 -7.86
CA ILE A 169 9.39 2.17 -7.00
C ILE A 169 8.45 2.57 -5.86
N LEU A 170 8.73 3.69 -5.19
CA LEU A 170 7.92 4.21 -4.09
C LEU A 170 6.48 4.47 -4.52
N MET A 171 6.29 5.16 -5.65
CA MET A 171 4.96 5.44 -6.21
C MET A 171 4.24 4.16 -6.63
N THR A 172 4.95 3.21 -7.27
CA THR A 172 4.33 1.94 -7.70
C THR A 172 3.83 1.13 -6.50
N VAL A 173 4.64 0.99 -5.45
CA VAL A 173 4.22 0.26 -4.24
C VAL A 173 3.11 1.02 -3.50
N GLY A 174 3.22 2.35 -3.43
CA GLY A 174 2.20 3.21 -2.84
C GLY A 174 0.83 3.08 -3.52
N ASP A 175 0.81 3.03 -4.86
CA ASP A 175 -0.41 2.87 -5.65
C ASP A 175 -1.07 1.51 -5.40
N ILE A 176 -0.30 0.42 -5.41
CA ILE A 176 -0.83 -0.92 -5.14
C ILE A 176 -1.33 -1.03 -3.70
N PHE A 177 -0.60 -0.46 -2.74
CA PHE A 177 -0.99 -0.46 -1.35
C PHE A 177 -2.29 0.32 -1.13
N GLY A 178 -2.36 1.56 -1.59
CA GLY A 178 -3.54 2.42 -1.46
C GLY A 178 -4.76 1.84 -2.16
N ALA A 179 -4.61 1.42 -3.42
CA ALA A 179 -5.70 0.83 -4.19
C ALA A 179 -6.24 -0.44 -3.52
N GLY A 180 -5.37 -1.39 -3.18
CA GLY A 180 -5.78 -2.66 -2.58
C GLY A 180 -6.54 -2.49 -1.26
N VAL A 181 -6.13 -1.53 -0.44
CA VAL A 181 -6.78 -1.25 0.85
C VAL A 181 -8.13 -0.57 0.67
N GLU A 182 -8.18 0.56 -0.04
CA GLU A 182 -9.39 1.38 -0.10
C GLU A 182 -10.51 0.71 -0.88
N THR A 183 -10.23 0.11 -2.04
CA THR A 183 -11.28 -0.48 -2.88
C THR A 183 -11.89 -1.70 -2.20
N THR A 184 -11.06 -2.61 -1.69
CA THR A 184 -11.51 -3.87 -1.08
C THR A 184 -12.22 -3.60 0.25
N SER A 185 -11.67 -2.72 1.09
CA SER A 185 -12.32 -2.35 2.35
C SER A 185 -13.67 -1.67 2.12
N THR A 186 -13.78 -0.82 1.09
CA THR A 186 -15.04 -0.18 0.73
C THR A 186 -16.08 -1.21 0.29
N VAL A 187 -15.75 -2.09 -0.64
CA VAL A 187 -16.68 -3.14 -1.10
C VAL A 187 -17.11 -4.06 0.05
N LEU A 188 -16.19 -4.46 0.93
CA LEU A 188 -16.53 -5.30 2.08
C LEU A 188 -17.45 -4.58 3.08
N LYS A 189 -17.23 -3.27 3.33
CA LYS A 189 -18.14 -2.47 4.16
C LYS A 189 -19.55 -2.42 3.54
N TRP A 190 -19.66 -2.22 2.23
CA TRP A 190 -20.94 -2.26 1.52
C TRP A 190 -21.62 -3.62 1.56
N ALA A 191 -20.86 -4.70 1.53
CA ALA A 191 -21.42 -6.06 1.57
C ALA A 191 -21.99 -6.45 2.95
N VAL A 192 -21.53 -5.79 4.01
CA VAL A 192 -21.90 -6.09 5.40
C VAL A 192 -22.90 -5.06 5.98
N ALA A 193 -22.95 -3.86 5.42
CA ALA A 193 -23.91 -2.81 5.77
C ALA A 193 -25.34 -3.17 5.34
#